data_AF-A0A820BTA4-F1
#
_entry.id   AF-A0A820BTA4-F1
#
_cell.length_a   1.000
_cell.length_b   1.000
_cell.length_c   1.000
_cell.angle_alpha   90.00
_cell.angle_beta   90.00
_cell.angle_gamma   90.00
#
_symmetry.space_group_name_H-M   'P 1'
#
loop_
_entity.id
_entity.type
_entity.pdbx_description
1 polymer ?
#
loop_
_entity_poly.entity_id
_entity_poly.type
_entity_poly.pdbx_seq_one_letter_code
_entity_poly.pdbx_strand_id
1 'polypeptide(L)'
;MLDNMTWNGASGFDLGNGKVAPIYAWVVDGESAGSIRYGRNLTYILFFNADHMVPYNQARRSQAMLYQFIQLNLTYPNNQTIDNNHKGTSRKSNYAISIVFTVI
;
A
#
# COMPACT_ATOMS: atom_id res chain seq x y z
N MET A 1 9.89 -12.82 -0.61
CA MET A 1 10.35 -12.55 -2.01
C MET A 1 10.94 -11.14 -2.13
N LEU A 2 10.23 -10.11 -1.65
CA LEU A 2 10.72 -8.73 -1.72
C LEU A 2 11.88 -8.42 -0.77
N ASP A 3 11.97 -9.12 0.37
CA ASP A 3 13.03 -8.89 1.36
C ASP A 3 14.44 -9.16 0.82
N ASN A 4 14.56 -10.04 -0.17
CA ASN A 4 15.85 -10.39 -0.80
C ASN A 4 16.14 -9.58 -2.08
N MET A 5 15.25 -8.68 -2.49
CA MET A 5 15.44 -7.85 -3.68
C MET A 5 16.34 -6.66 -3.35
N THR A 6 17.48 -6.52 -4.01
CA THR A 6 18.30 -5.31 -3.90
C THR A 6 17.76 -4.22 -4.82
N TRP A 7 17.41 -3.08 -4.23
CA TRP A 7 16.90 -1.91 -4.94
C TRP A 7 17.59 -0.68 -4.39
N ASN A 8 18.01 0.27 -5.23
CA ASN A 8 18.65 1.53 -4.82
C ASN A 8 19.66 1.38 -3.65
N GLY A 9 20.59 0.41 -3.76
CA GLY A 9 21.71 0.22 -2.83
C GLY A 9 21.45 -0.55 -1.54
N ALA A 10 20.25 -1.08 -1.29
CA ALA A 10 19.96 -1.94 -0.13
C ALA A 10 18.84 -2.96 -0.40
N SER A 11 18.78 -4.01 0.41
CA SER A 11 17.84 -5.11 0.22
C SER A 11 16.45 -4.82 0.81
N GLY A 12 15.40 -5.18 0.07
CA GLY A 12 14.00 -5.03 0.45
C GLY A 12 13.62 -3.59 0.77
N PHE A 13 13.15 -3.38 2.00
CA PHE A 13 12.76 -2.08 2.53
C PHE A 13 13.73 -1.53 3.59
N ASP A 14 14.98 -2.01 3.58
CA ASP A 14 16.04 -1.37 4.36
C ASP A 14 16.27 0.06 3.83
N LEU A 15 16.33 1.02 4.76
CA LEU A 15 16.55 2.44 4.49
C LEU A 15 18.05 2.78 4.39
N GLY A 16 18.94 1.79 4.45
CA GLY A 16 20.39 1.94 4.30
C GLY A 16 21.12 2.34 5.60
N ASN A 17 20.40 2.47 6.70
CA ASN A 17 20.92 2.81 8.03
C ASN A 17 20.60 1.73 9.08
N GLY A 18 20.33 0.50 8.62
CA GLY A 18 19.88 -0.61 9.48
C GLY A 18 18.45 -0.48 9.99
N LYS A 19 17.67 0.47 9.47
CA LYS A 19 16.23 0.60 9.75
C LYS A 19 15.43 0.12 8.56
N VAL A 20 14.32 -0.57 8.84
CA VAL A 20 13.37 -1.01 7.82
C VAL A 20 12.20 -0.04 7.75
N ALA A 21 11.71 0.26 6.55
CA ALA A 21 10.55 1.12 6.37
C ALA A 21 9.33 0.57 7.15
N PRO A 22 8.64 1.40 7.95
CA PRO A 22 7.48 0.98 8.72
C PRO A 22 6.31 0.59 7.81
N ILE A 23 5.48 -0.34 8.29
CA ILE A 23 4.21 -0.68 7.65
C ILE A 23 3.13 0.25 8.21
N TYR A 24 2.33 0.85 7.33
CA TYR A 24 1.16 1.64 7.70
C TYR A 24 -0.12 0.87 7.35
N ALA A 25 -1.19 1.12 8.10
CA ALA A 25 -2.53 0.67 7.71
C ALA A 25 -2.97 1.46 6.47
N TRP A 26 -3.56 0.78 5.51
CA TRP A 26 -4.09 1.40 4.30
C TRP A 26 -5.61 1.39 4.36
N VAL A 27 -6.20 2.57 4.31
CA VAL A 27 -7.63 2.80 4.45
C VAL A 27 -8.17 3.43 3.16
N VAL A 28 -9.27 2.87 2.63
CA VAL A 28 -9.96 3.39 1.45
C VAL A 28 -11.43 3.53 1.79
N ASP A 29 -12.00 4.71 1.53
CA ASP A 29 -13.41 5.02 1.81
C ASP A 29 -13.82 4.72 3.29
N GLY A 30 -12.90 4.91 4.24
CA GLY A 30 -13.14 4.65 5.68
C GLY A 30 -12.98 3.19 6.13
N GLU A 31 -12.70 2.26 5.20
CA GLU A 31 -12.48 0.84 5.51
C GLU A 31 -11.00 0.46 5.45
N SER A 32 -10.59 -0.46 6.32
CA SER A 32 -9.24 -1.08 6.25
C SER A 32 -9.10 -1.89 4.97
N ALA A 33 -8.45 -1.31 3.97
CA ALA A 33 -8.24 -1.89 2.65
C ALA A 33 -6.99 -2.77 2.57
N GLY A 34 -6.06 -2.61 3.52
CA GLY A 34 -4.80 -3.34 3.50
C GLY A 34 -3.71 -2.74 4.38
N SER A 35 -2.47 -2.99 3.97
CA SER A 35 -1.30 -2.34 4.55
C SER A 35 -0.35 -1.87 3.46
N ILE A 36 0.40 -0.82 3.76
CA ILE A 36 1.22 -0.12 2.79
C ILE A 36 2.60 0.19 3.35
N ARG A 37 3.62 0.09 2.50
CA ARG A 37 5.01 0.37 2.84
C ARG A 37 5.68 1.09 1.68
N TYR A 38 6.41 2.15 2.00
CA TYR A 38 7.14 2.97 1.04
C TYR A 38 8.60 3.07 1.44
N GLY A 39 9.51 3.01 0.48
CA GLY A 39 10.91 3.26 0.72
C GLY A 39 11.68 3.36 -0.57
N ARG A 40 12.50 4.40 -0.72
CA ARG A 40 13.46 4.53 -1.84
C ARG A 40 12.79 4.41 -3.22
N ASN A 41 11.65 5.10 -3.42
CA ASN A 41 10.80 5.05 -4.63
C ASN A 41 10.15 3.69 -4.93
N LEU A 42 10.23 2.74 -3.99
CA LEU A 42 9.50 1.49 -4.02
C LEU A 42 8.25 1.62 -3.16
N THR A 43 7.10 1.30 -3.74
CA THR A 43 5.82 1.21 -3.03
C THR A 43 5.34 -0.23 -3.03
N TYR A 44 4.97 -0.73 -1.85
CA TYR A 44 4.37 -2.04 -1.67
C TYR A 44 3.02 -1.91 -0.98
N ILE A 45 1.99 -2.48 -1.58
CA ILE A 45 0.63 -2.51 -1.04
C ILE A 45 0.20 -3.96 -0.91
N LEU A 46 -0.32 -4.29 0.28
CA LEU A 46 -0.95 -5.56 0.59
C LEU A 46 -2.47 -5.35 0.62
N PHE A 47 -3.19 -5.90 -0.35
CA PHE A 47 -4.65 -5.81 -0.39
C PHE A 47 -5.29 -6.85 0.51
N PHE A 48 -6.27 -6.45 1.32
CA PHE A 48 -7.13 -7.40 2.02
C PHE A 48 -8.33 -7.80 1.15
N ASN A 49 -8.71 -9.09 1.21
CA ASN A 49 -9.91 -9.63 0.56
C ASN A 49 -9.88 -9.44 -0.97
N ALA A 50 -8.70 -9.61 -1.57
CA ALA A 50 -8.51 -9.59 -3.00
C ALA A 50 -7.75 -10.85 -3.43
N ASP A 51 -8.14 -11.39 -4.57
CA ASP A 51 -7.43 -12.47 -5.25
C ASP A 51 -6.45 -11.91 -6.29
N HIS A 52 -5.90 -12.79 -7.12
CA HIS A 52 -4.82 -12.47 -8.08
C HIS A 52 -5.20 -11.33 -9.02
N MET A 53 -6.48 -11.21 -9.33
CA MET A 53 -7.04 -10.11 -10.11
C MET A 53 -7.64 -9.06 -9.18
N VAL A 54 -6.79 -8.28 -8.52
CA VAL A 54 -7.22 -7.25 -7.57
C VAL A 54 -8.29 -6.31 -8.15
N PRO A 55 -8.21 -5.82 -9.42
CA PRO A 55 -9.26 -4.98 -9.99
C PRO A 55 -10.58 -5.69 -10.23
N TYR A 56 -10.57 -7.02 -10.41
CA TYR A 56 -11.79 -7.82 -10.59
C TYR A 56 -12.55 -7.93 -9.26
N ASN A 57 -11.84 -8.23 -8.17
CA ASN A 57 -12.45 -8.38 -6.84
C ASN A 57 -12.73 -7.03 -6.17
N GLN A 58 -11.87 -6.03 -6.39
CA GLN A 58 -11.81 -4.79 -5.63
C GLN A 58 -11.55 -3.56 -6.52
N ALA A 59 -12.38 -3.36 -7.55
CA ALA A 59 -12.23 -2.28 -8.54
C ALA A 59 -12.00 -0.89 -7.92
N ARG A 60 -12.78 -0.54 -6.88
CA ARG A 60 -12.67 0.74 -6.18
C ARG A 60 -11.32 0.93 -5.48
N ARG A 61 -10.81 -0.12 -4.82
CA ARG A 61 -9.51 -0.08 -4.13
C ARG A 61 -8.34 -0.07 -5.12
N SER A 62 -8.48 -0.76 -6.26
CA SER A 62 -7.50 -0.69 -7.35
C SER A 62 -7.40 0.71 -7.96
N GLN A 63 -8.55 1.37 -8.13
CA GLN A 63 -8.61 2.75 -8.61
C GLN A 63 -7.94 3.72 -7.61
N ALA A 64 -8.23 3.58 -6.31
CA ALA A 64 -7.59 4.37 -5.25
C ALA A 64 -6.07 4.15 -5.21
N MET A 65 -5.61 2.91 -5.38
CA MET A 65 -4.18 2.59 -5.48
C MET A 65 -3.53 3.27 -6.68
N LEU A 66 -4.17 3.23 -7.86
CA LEU A 66 -3.66 3.91 -9.04
C LEU A 66 -3.54 5.42 -8.81
N TYR A 67 -4.57 6.04 -8.21
CA TYR A 67 -4.55 7.47 -7.89
C TYR A 67 -3.44 7.84 -6.91
N GLN A 68 -3.23 7.02 -5.88
CA GLN A 68 -2.14 7.23 -4.92
C GLN A 68 -0.76 7.04 -5.57
N PHE A 69 -0.63 6.14 -6.54
CA PHE A 69 0.61 5.91 -7.28
C PHE A 69 0.98 7.12 -8.16
N ILE A 70 0.03 7.66 -8.92
CA ILE A 70 0.26 8.82 -9.78
C ILE A 70 0.20 10.17 -9.04
N GLN A 71 0.13 10.12 -7.70
CA GLN A 71 0.02 11.31 -6.83
C GLN A 71 -1.16 12.23 -7.20
N LEU A 72 -2.21 11.68 -7.80
CA LEU A 72 -3.46 12.40 -7.99
C LEU A 72 -4.17 12.47 -6.63
N ASN A 73 -4.10 13.64 -6.02
CA ASN A 73 -4.90 13.96 -4.84
C ASN A 73 -6.37 14.12 -5.25
N LEU A 74 -7.11 13.02 -5.35
CA LEU A 74 -8.55 13.10 -5.49
C LEU A 74 -9.17 13.48 -4.15
N THR A 75 -9.64 14.72 -4.07
CA THR A 75 -10.60 15.12 -3.05
C THR A 75 -11.95 14.53 -3.45
N TYR A 76 -12.42 13.50 -2.74
CA TYR A 76 -13.77 12.99 -2.94
C TYR A 76 -14.78 14.06 -2.45
N PRO A 77 -15.85 14.37 -3.21
CA PRO A 77 -16.82 15.41 -2.85
C PRO A 77 -17.62 15.11 -1.57
N ASN A 78 -17.41 13.95 -0.92
CA ASN A 78 -18.01 13.57 0.36
C ASN A 78 -17.08 13.75 1.57
N ASN A 79 -16.00 14.55 1.44
CA ASN A 79 -15.12 14.94 2.55
C ASN A 79 -14.42 13.76 3.26
N GLN A 80 -14.39 12.57 2.64
CA GLN A 80 -13.58 11.45 3.10
C GLN A 80 -12.16 11.62 2.54
N THR A 81 -11.32 12.33 3.27
CA THR A 81 -9.88 12.35 2.99
C THR A 81 -9.32 10.95 3.22
N ILE A 82 -8.48 10.47 2.31
CA ILE A 82 -7.59 9.32 2.56
C ILE A 82 -6.62 9.70 3.68
N ASP A 83 -7.07 9.50 4.93
CA ASP A 83 -6.30 9.76 6.13
C ASP A 83 -5.32 8.60 6.35
N ASN A 84 -4.04 8.85 6.09
CA ASN A 84 -2.95 7.89 6.31
C ASN A 84 -2.51 7.81 7.79
N ASN A 85 -3.23 8.45 8.72
CA ASN A 85 -2.82 8.59 10.13
C ASN A 85 -3.60 7.69 11.12
N HIS A 86 -4.42 6.76 10.63
CA HIS A 86 -5.21 5.90 11.52
C HIS A 86 -4.38 4.70 12.04
N LYS A 87 -3.92 4.78 13.30
CA LYS A 87 -3.36 3.63 14.05
C LYS A 87 -4.47 2.65 14.43
N GLY A 88 -4.97 1.87 13.47
CA GLY A 88 -5.99 0.84 13.69
C GLY A 88 -5.40 -0.57 13.74
N THR A 89 -5.32 -1.17 14.92
CA THR A 89 -4.99 -2.59 15.08
C THR A 89 -6.22 -3.44 14.72
N SER A 90 -6.20 -4.16 13.60
CA SER A 90 -7.24 -5.17 13.31
C SER A 90 -6.61 -6.42 12.72
N ARG A 91 -6.54 -7.47 13.56
CA ARG A 91 -6.22 -8.83 13.13
C ARG A 91 -7.47 -9.42 12.48
N LYS A 92 -7.54 -9.37 11.15
CA LYS A 92 -8.42 -10.26 10.38
C LYS A 92 -7.58 -11.13 9.45
N SER A 93 -7.70 -12.44 9.64
CA SER A 93 -7.15 -13.48 8.78
C SER A 93 -7.80 -13.37 7.41
N ASN A 94 -7.12 -12.77 6.44
CA ASN A 94 -7.61 -12.69 5.06
C ASN A 94 -6.45 -12.87 4.08
N TYR A 95 -6.69 -13.68 3.04
CA TYR A 95 -5.81 -13.85 1.89
C TYR A 95 -5.46 -12.47 1.32
N ALA A 96 -4.17 -12.23 1.11
CA ALA A 96 -3.66 -10.91 0.85
C ALA A 96 -2.61 -10.93 -0.26
N ILE A 97 -2.73 -9.99 -1.20
CA ILE A 97 -1.91 -9.95 -2.41
C ILE A 97 -1.08 -8.69 -2.47
N SER A 98 0.16 -8.91 -2.90
CA SER A 98 1.26 -7.97 -2.90
C SER A 98 1.42 -7.35 -4.28
N ILE A 99 1.34 -6.02 -4.39
CA ILE A 99 1.68 -5.32 -5.63
C ILE A 99 2.80 -4.33 -5.36
N VAL A 100 3.81 -4.34 -6.22
CA VAL A 100 5.03 -3.53 -6.15
C VAL A 100 5.06 -2.57 -7.33
N PHE A 101 5.25 -1.28 -7.06
CA PHE A 101 5.45 -0.27 -8.10
C PHE A 101 6.71 0.55 -7.87
N THR A 102 7.33 0.97 -8.97
CA THR A 102 8.55 1.78 -9.04
C THR A 102 8.26 3.09 -9.76
N VAL A 103 8.74 4.21 -9.23
CA VAL A 103 8.77 5.51 -9.92
C VAL A 103 10.20 5.75 -10.43
N ILE A 104 10.34 6.01 -11.73
CA ILE A 104 11.60 6.33 -12.42
C ILE A 104 11.87 7.84 -12.33
#